data_AF-A0A2M9IF82-F1
#
_entry.id   AF-A0A2M9IF82-F1
#
_cell.length_a   1.000
_cell.length_b   1.000
_cell.length_c   1.000
_cell.angle_alpha   90.00
_cell.angle_beta   90.00
_cell.angle_gamma   90.00
#
_symmetry.space_group_name_H-M   'P 1'
#
loop_
_entity.id
_entity.type
_entity.pdbx_description
1 polymer ?
#
loop_
_entity_poly.entity_id
_entity_poly.type
_entity_poly.pdbx_seq_one_letter_code
_entity_poly.pdbx_strand_id
1 'polypeptide(L)'
;MKAPKRRRIPAGALLEAWNFFEDLARGLGEAHGLPRQGAVHNSAYEKLFGGECSAWTPDELRAVLELLTAGVELWNSCPVVVKPLLRPRV
;
A
#
# COMPACT_ATOMS: atom_id res chain seq x y z
N MET A 1 -23.60 20.41 9.51
CA MET A 1 -22.35 20.42 8.70
C MET A 1 -22.27 19.11 7.92
N LYS A 2 -22.30 19.14 6.58
CA LYS A 2 -22.09 17.92 5.78
C LYS A 2 -20.60 17.56 5.86
N ALA A 3 -20.27 16.37 6.38
CA ALA A 3 -18.93 15.83 6.25
C ALA A 3 -18.52 15.92 4.77
N PRO A 4 -17.28 16.33 4.43
CA PRO A 4 -16.84 16.33 3.04
C PRO A 4 -17.08 14.92 2.51
N LYS A 5 -17.75 14.80 1.34
CA LYS A 5 -17.98 13.51 0.68
C LYS A 5 -16.59 12.88 0.55
N ARG A 6 -16.25 11.93 1.42
CA ARG A 6 -15.02 11.14 1.31
C ARG A 6 -15.14 10.49 -0.05
N ARG A 7 -14.37 10.99 -1.03
CA ARG A 7 -14.35 10.39 -2.36
C ARG A 7 -13.90 8.95 -2.15
N ARG A 8 -14.77 7.98 -2.49
CA ARG A 8 -14.36 6.58 -2.51
C ARG A 8 -13.20 6.47 -3.48
N ILE A 9 -12.09 5.92 -3.02
CA ILE A 9 -10.95 5.62 -3.88
C ILE A 9 -11.39 4.49 -4.83
N PRO A 10 -11.11 4.58 -6.13
CA PRO A 10 -11.37 3.48 -7.05
C PRO A 10 -10.64 2.20 -6.62
N ALA A 11 -11.27 1.04 -6.78
CA ALA A 11 -10.66 -0.26 -6.44
C ALA A 11 -9.29 -0.46 -7.12
N GLY A 12 -9.16 -0.04 -8.39
CA GLY A 12 -7.89 -0.12 -9.12
C GLY A 12 -6.76 0.67 -8.46
N ALA A 13 -7.01 1.88 -7.94
CA ALA A 13 -5.98 2.67 -7.27
C ALA A 13 -5.54 2.03 -5.94
N LEU A 14 -6.45 1.34 -5.25
CA LEU A 14 -6.14 0.59 -4.04
C LEU A 14 -5.30 -0.67 -4.36
N LEU A 15 -5.62 -1.35 -5.47
CA LEU A 15 -4.86 -2.49 -5.96
C LEU A 15 -3.43 -2.08 -6.37
N GLU A 16 -3.29 -0.96 -7.08
CA GLU A 16 -1.99 -0.40 -7.45
C GLU A 16 -1.14 -0.08 -6.21
N ALA A 17 -1.73 0.56 -5.19
CA ALA A 17 -1.02 0.86 -3.95
C ALA A 17 -0.57 -0.40 -3.21
N TRP A 18 -1.43 -1.41 -3.13
CA TRP A 18 -1.08 -2.70 -2.53
C TRP A 18 0.10 -3.34 -3.25
N ASN A 19 0.00 -3.52 -4.57
CA ASN A 19 1.04 -4.15 -5.39
C ASN A 19 2.37 -3.38 -5.28
N PHE A 20 2.32 -2.05 -5.31
CA PHE A 20 3.49 -1.21 -5.13
C PHE A 20 4.21 -1.47 -3.82
N PHE A 21 3.49 -1.57 -2.70
CA PHE A 21 4.12 -1.82 -1.40
C PHE A 21 4.72 -3.22 -1.29
N GLU A 22 4.09 -4.23 -1.89
CA GLU A 22 4.67 -5.57 -1.98
C GLU A 22 5.98 -5.58 -2.76
N ASP A 23 5.99 -4.91 -3.93
CA ASP A 23 7.19 -4.81 -4.76
C ASP A 23 8.29 -4.00 -4.07
N LEU A 24 7.93 -2.94 -3.34
CA LEU A 24 8.86 -2.15 -2.53
C LEU A 24 9.50 -3.02 -1.44
N ALA A 25 8.69 -3.74 -0.66
CA ALA A 25 9.19 -4.63 0.38
C ALA A 25 10.09 -5.73 -0.20
N ARG A 26 9.71 -6.31 -1.34
CA ARG A 26 10.52 -7.31 -2.05
C ARG A 26 11.85 -6.74 -2.54
N GLY A 27 11.86 -5.49 -3.00
CA GLY A 27 13.06 -4.79 -3.46
C GLY A 27 14.03 -4.43 -2.33
N LEU A 28 13.55 -4.20 -1.11
CA LEU A 28 14.36 -3.83 0.06
C LEU A 28 14.84 -5.05 0.87
N GLY A 29 14.22 -6.22 0.68
CA GLY A 29 14.56 -7.47 1.34
C GLY A 29 13.85 -7.70 2.69
N GLU A 30 13.95 -8.94 3.20
CA GLU A 30 13.20 -9.49 4.34
C GLU A 30 13.28 -8.67 5.66
N ALA A 31 14.27 -7.78 5.79
CA ALA A 31 14.48 -6.99 7.02
C ALA A 31 13.52 -5.80 7.18
N HIS A 32 12.84 -5.37 6.11
CA HIS A 32 11.94 -4.21 6.11
C HIS A 32 10.58 -4.64 5.56
N GLY A 33 9.86 -5.43 6.37
CA GLY A 33 8.70 -6.18 5.89
C GLY A 33 7.37 -5.47 6.08
N LEU A 34 6.50 -5.63 5.08
CA LEU A 34 5.05 -5.57 5.28
C LEU A 34 4.59 -6.64 6.29
N PRO A 35 3.40 -6.49 6.90
CA PRO A 35 2.81 -7.55 7.71
C PRO A 35 2.72 -8.85 6.91
N ARG A 36 2.92 -9.98 7.59
CA ARG A 36 2.87 -11.30 6.96
C ARG A 36 1.48 -11.54 6.38
N GLN A 37 1.43 -11.68 5.07
CA GLN A 37 0.18 -11.93 4.36
C GLN A 37 -0.23 -13.41 4.46
N GLY A 38 -1.53 -13.64 4.42
CA GLY A 38 -2.13 -14.96 4.60
C GLY A 38 -3.55 -15.02 4.04
N ALA A 39 -4.32 -16.05 4.40
CA ALA A 39 -5.62 -16.32 3.79
C ALA A 39 -6.59 -15.12 3.79
N VAL A 40 -6.60 -14.32 4.86
CA VAL A 40 -7.41 -13.09 4.95
C VAL A 40 -7.01 -12.05 3.90
N HIS A 41 -5.70 -11.88 3.65
CA HIS A 41 -5.18 -10.96 2.65
C HIS A 41 -5.55 -11.43 1.25
N ASN A 42 -5.39 -12.73 0.96
CA ASN A 42 -5.77 -13.32 -0.33
C ASN A 42 -7.27 -13.14 -0.60
N SER A 43 -8.13 -13.42 0.39
CA SER A 43 -9.58 -13.21 0.27
C SER A 43 -9.91 -11.74 0.00
N ALA A 44 -9.27 -10.81 0.72
CA ALA A 44 -9.45 -9.38 0.50
C ALA A 44 -9.01 -8.95 -0.91
N TYR A 45 -7.89 -9.49 -1.41
CA TYR A 45 -7.32 -9.21 -2.73
C TYR A 45 -8.25 -9.70 -3.85
N GLU A 46 -8.77 -10.92 -3.77
CA GLU A 46 -9.73 -11.45 -4.76
C GLU A 46 -10.99 -10.58 -4.84
N LYS A 47 -11.55 -10.19 -3.69
CA LYS A 47 -12.70 -9.29 -3.64
C LYS A 47 -12.37 -7.90 -4.18
N LEU A 48 -11.16 -7.40 -3.94
CA LEU A 48 -10.69 -6.14 -4.51
C LEU A 48 -10.63 -6.20 -6.02
N PHE A 49 -10.07 -7.28 -6.56
CA PHE A 49 -9.97 -7.54 -7.99
C PHE A 49 -11.35 -7.66 -8.64
N GLY A 50 -12.31 -8.29 -7.96
CA GLY A 50 -13.72 -8.36 -8.38
C GLY A 50 -14.51 -7.05 -8.22
N GLY A 51 -13.93 -5.99 -7.66
CA GLY A 51 -14.62 -4.73 -7.39
C GLY A 51 -15.59 -4.78 -6.20
N GLU A 52 -15.48 -5.80 -5.35
CA GLU A 52 -16.37 -6.13 -4.24
C GLU A 52 -15.84 -5.64 -2.88
N CYS A 53 -15.11 -4.51 -2.83
CA CYS A 53 -14.54 -3.99 -1.57
C CYS A 53 -15.60 -3.74 -0.48
N SER A 54 -16.86 -3.48 -0.86
CA SER A 54 -17.95 -3.31 0.11
C SER A 54 -18.35 -4.61 0.81
N ALA A 55 -17.93 -5.77 0.31
CA ALA A 55 -18.18 -7.09 0.87
C ALA A 55 -17.03 -7.56 1.78
N TRP A 56 -16.09 -6.68 2.12
CA TRP A 56 -15.04 -7.02 3.07
C TRP A 56 -15.58 -7.26 4.46
N THR A 57 -15.09 -8.33 5.09
CA THR A 57 -15.30 -8.57 6.51
C THR A 57 -14.50 -7.55 7.34
N PRO A 58 -14.82 -7.37 8.63
CA PRO A 58 -14.02 -6.51 9.51
C PRO A 58 -12.54 -6.92 9.58
N ASP A 59 -12.24 -8.22 9.49
CA ASP A 59 -10.88 -8.73 9.53
C ASP A 59 -10.13 -8.47 8.21
N GLU A 60 -10.81 -8.63 7.07
CA GLU A 60 -10.25 -8.26 5.76
C GLU A 60 -9.95 -6.76 5.71
N LEU A 61 -10.90 -5.92 6.13
CA LEU A 61 -10.69 -4.47 6.18
C LEU A 61 -9.50 -4.11 7.09
N ARG A 62 -9.39 -4.75 8.26
CA ARG A 62 -8.27 -4.52 9.17
C ARG A 62 -6.94 -4.92 8.53
N ALA A 63 -6.87 -6.11 7.93
CA ALA A 63 -5.67 -6.61 7.28
C ALA A 63 -5.19 -5.67 6.17
N VAL A 64 -6.11 -5.17 5.32
CA VAL A 64 -5.77 -4.19 4.27
C VAL A 64 -5.27 -2.88 4.87
N LEU A 65 -5.92 -2.37 5.92
CA LEU A 65 -5.48 -1.13 6.58
C LEU A 65 -4.09 -1.27 7.20
N GLU A 66 -3.81 -2.39 7.86
CA GLU A 66 -2.49 -2.70 8.42
C GLU A 66 -1.42 -2.76 7.33
N LEU A 67 -1.70 -3.44 6.21
CA LEU A 67 -0.80 -3.51 5.07
C LEU A 67 -0.50 -2.13 4.47
N LEU A 68 -1.51 -1.31 4.23
CA LEU A 68 -1.32 0.04 3.67
C LEU A 68 -0.55 0.94 4.64
N THR A 69 -0.83 0.83 5.94
CA THR A 69 -0.14 1.63 6.97
C THR A 69 1.34 1.26 7.00
N ALA A 70 1.66 -0.03 7.07
CA ALA A 70 3.03 -0.52 7.03
C ALA A 70 3.74 -0.14 5.71
N GLY A 71 3.03 -0.18 4.58
CA GLY A 71 3.57 0.24 3.29
C GLY A 71 3.94 1.71 3.24
N VAL A 72 3.11 2.59 3.82
CA VAL A 72 3.42 4.02 3.94
C VAL A 72 4.61 4.27 4.87
N GLU A 73 4.68 3.56 6.00
CA GLU A 73 5.81 3.63 6.93
C GLU A 73 7.11 3.16 6.25
N LEU A 74 7.05 2.06 5.50
CA LEU A 74 8.17 1.55 4.71
C LEU A 74 8.64 2.58 3.67
N TRP A 75 7.73 3.15 2.90
CA TRP A 75 8.04 4.20 1.93
C TRP A 75 8.72 5.41 2.59
N ASN A 76 8.22 5.86 3.74
CA ASN A 76 8.79 6.99 4.47
C ASN A 76 10.18 6.69 5.06
N SER A 77 10.48 5.41 5.33
CA SER A 77 11.81 4.98 5.80
C SER A 77 12.84 4.89 4.67
N CYS A 78 12.40 4.85 3.41
CA CYS A 78 13.30 4.74 2.27
C CYS A 78 14.12 6.04 2.14
N PRO A 79 15.46 5.97 2.16
CA PRO A 79 16.27 7.15 1.92
C PRO A 79 16.00 7.64 0.50
N VAL A 80 15.42 8.83 0.37
CA VAL A 80 15.32 9.49 -0.93
C VAL A 80 16.75 9.78 -1.39
N VAL A 81 17.25 8.97 -2.32
CA VAL A 81 18.53 9.25 -2.98
C VAL A 81 18.30 10.48 -3.86
N VAL A 82 18.48 11.66 -3.27
CA VAL A 82 18.61 12.90 -4.04
C VAL A 82 19.93 12.77 -4.77
N LYS A 83 19.86 12.41 -6.06
CA LYS A 83 21.03 12.42 -6.94
C LYS A 83 21.67 13.81 -6.79
N PRO A 84 22.95 13.93 -6.38
CA PRO A 84 23.57 15.24 -6.30
C PRO A 84 23.47 15.85 -7.69
N LEU A 85 22.85 17.04 -7.79
CA LEU A 85 22.97 17.86 -8.98
C LEU A 85 24.47 18.11 -9.16
N LEU A 86 25.09 17.39 -10.10
CA LEU A 86 26.47 17.65 -10.51
C LEU A 86 26.49 19.13 -10.91
N ARG A 87 27.04 19.99 -10.07
CA ARG A 87 27.33 21.36 -10.48
C ARG A 87 28.32 21.25 -11.63
N PRO A 88 28.04 21.82 -12.82
CA PRO A 88 29.06 21.93 -13.83
C PRO A 88 30.21 22.75 -13.23
N ARG A 89 31.43 22.21 -13.29
CA ARG A 89 32.63 22.99 -13.02
C ARG A 89 32.70 24.07 -14.10
N VAL A 90 32.49 25.33 -13.70
CA VAL A 90 32.89 26.52 -14.45
C VAL A 90 33.83 27.29 -13.55
#